data_AF-A0A7X9DAY5-F1
#
_entry.id   AF-A0A7X9DAY5-F1
#
_cell.length_a   1.000
_cell.length_b   1.000
_cell.length_c   1.000
_cell.angle_alpha   90.00
_cell.angle_beta   90.00
_cell.angle_gamma   90.00
#
_symmetry.space_group_name_H-M   'P 1'
#
loop_
_entity.id
_entity.type
_entity.pdbx_description
1 polymer ?
#
loop_
_entity_poly.entity_id
_entity_poly.type
_entity_poly.pdbx_seq_one_letter_code
_entity_poly.pdbx_strand_id
1 'polypeptide(L)'
;MGTTEYASVIYDDTPDYFPALIAADVYIGYGTSLGRAALVSGKPIMLLGSRLSHDSLVPAEAFYYVGEERWVERLASLAEGDDPKTAIRKGCLRGIYNNIDGTSGQKILA
;
A
#
# COMPACT_ATOMS: atom_id res chain seq x y z
N MET A 1 -19.96 -23.23 8.85
CA MET A 1 -18.90 -22.24 8.57
C MET A 1 -18.12 -22.07 9.86
N GLY A 2 -16.79 -22.23 9.78
CA GLY A 2 -15.95 -22.54 10.93
C GLY A 2 -15.65 -21.30 11.78
N THR A 3 -15.69 -21.45 13.10
CA THR A 3 -15.41 -20.36 14.06
C THR A 3 -13.95 -19.88 14.06
N THR A 4 -13.07 -20.48 13.25
CA THR A 4 -11.62 -20.24 13.23
C THR A 4 -11.10 -19.56 11.95
N GLU A 5 -11.91 -19.42 10.90
CA GLU A 5 -11.48 -18.87 9.60
C GLU A 5 -10.95 -17.43 9.68
N TYR A 6 -11.33 -16.70 10.74
CA TYR A 6 -10.92 -15.31 10.99
C TYR A 6 -10.15 -15.13 12.30
N ALA A 7 -9.67 -16.21 12.92
CA ALA A 7 -8.98 -16.13 14.21
C ALA A 7 -7.71 -15.25 14.15
N SER A 8 -7.14 -15.07 12.96
CA SER A 8 -5.99 -14.21 12.69
C SER A 8 -6.34 -12.87 12.03
N VAL A 9 -7.63 -12.50 12.00
CA VAL A 9 -8.10 -11.22 11.46
C VAL A 9 -8.42 -10.28 12.61
N ILE A 10 -7.80 -9.11 12.58
CA ILE A 10 -8.07 -8.02 13.52
C ILE A 10 -8.96 -7.01 12.79
N TYR A 11 -10.13 -6.74 13.35
CA TYR A 11 -10.95 -5.60 12.96
C TYR A 11 -10.48 -4.39 13.75
N ASP A 12 -9.89 -3.42 13.06
CA ASP A 12 -9.44 -2.17 13.66
C ASP A 12 -10.55 -1.13 13.56
N ASP A 13 -11.28 -0.94 14.65
CA ASP A 13 -12.35 0.06 14.78
C ASP A 13 -11.83 1.39 15.37
N THR A 14 -10.50 1.57 15.45
CA THR A 14 -9.92 2.81 15.95
C THR A 14 -10.07 3.93 14.92
N PRO A 15 -10.20 5.20 15.36
CA PRO A 15 -10.33 6.33 14.44
C PRO A 15 -9.02 6.66 13.70
N ASP A 16 -7.88 6.11 14.14
CA ASP A 16 -6.57 6.35 13.55
C ASP A 16 -6.10 5.09 12.81
N TYR A 17 -6.05 5.17 11.48
CA TYR A 17 -5.60 4.06 10.63
C TYR A 17 -4.08 3.87 10.63
N PHE A 18 -3.32 4.85 11.17
CA PHE A 18 -1.87 4.88 11.05
C PHE A 18 -1.17 3.69 11.72
N PRO A 19 -1.56 3.23 12.93
CA PRO A 19 -1.00 2.02 13.55
C PRO A 19 -1.14 0.77 12.66
N ALA A 20 -2.33 0.53 12.10
CA ALA A 20 -2.55 -0.58 11.17
C ALA A 20 -1.69 -0.46 9.92
N LEU A 21 -1.57 0.75 9.36
CA LEU A 21 -0.72 1.02 8.21
C LEU A 21 0.75 0.74 8.49
N ILE A 22 1.25 1.07 9.69
CA ILE A 22 2.63 0.83 10.10
C ILE A 22 2.88 -0.65 10.43
N ALA A 23 1.89 -1.37 10.96
CA ALA A 23 2.01 -2.80 11.27
C ALA A 23 1.93 -3.71 10.03
N ALA A 24 1.17 -3.34 9.01
CA ALA A 24 0.91 -4.21 7.86
C ALA A 24 2.17 -4.43 6.99
N ASP A 25 2.43 -5.64 6.49
CA ASP A 25 3.53 -5.87 5.53
C ASP A 25 3.11 -5.52 4.09
N VAL A 26 1.84 -5.70 3.76
CA VAL A 26 1.26 -5.48 2.43
C VAL A 26 -0.08 -4.77 2.57
N TYR A 27 -0.35 -3.80 1.68
CA TYR A 27 -1.70 -3.26 1.49
C TYR A 27 -2.44 -4.05 0.39
N ILE A 28 -3.67 -4.48 0.66
CA ILE A 28 -4.57 -5.08 -0.34
C ILE A 28 -5.84 -4.24 -0.40
N GLY A 29 -6.17 -3.69 -1.56
CA GLY A 29 -7.35 -2.82 -1.68
C GLY A 29 -7.45 -2.10 -3.01
N TYR A 30 -8.10 -0.94 -3.03
CA TYR A 30 -8.25 -0.11 -4.23
C TYR A 30 -7.37 1.14 -4.16
N GLY A 31 -7.23 1.85 -5.28
CA GLY A 31 -6.51 3.13 -5.38
C GLY A 31 -7.23 4.28 -4.65
N THR A 32 -7.33 4.20 -3.33
CA THR A 32 -8.00 5.18 -2.45
C THR A 32 -7.00 6.10 -1.75
N SER A 33 -7.49 7.01 -0.91
CA SER A 33 -6.64 7.82 -0.01
C SER A 33 -5.79 6.96 0.92
N LEU A 34 -6.34 5.86 1.44
CA LEU A 34 -5.59 4.93 2.28
C LEU A 34 -4.49 4.19 1.49
N GLY A 35 -4.79 3.78 0.25
CA GLY A 35 -3.79 3.19 -0.66
C GLY A 35 -2.64 4.17 -0.97
N ARG A 36 -2.92 5.48 -1.05
CA ARG A 36 -1.88 6.51 -1.18
C ARG A 36 -1.03 6.65 0.07
N ALA A 37 -1.62 6.51 1.27
CA ALA A 37 -0.85 6.47 2.50
C ALA A 37 0.10 5.26 2.54
N ALA A 38 -0.31 4.11 2.00
CA ALA A 38 0.56 2.94 1.82
C ALA A 38 1.71 3.17 0.82
N LEU A 39 1.53 4.00 -0.20
CA LEU A 39 2.64 4.41 -1.08
C LEU A 39 3.70 5.20 -0.31
N VAL A 40 3.28 6.06 0.64
CA VAL A 40 4.20 6.85 1.46
C VAL A 40 5.06 5.93 2.35
N SER A 41 4.49 4.86 2.89
CA SER A 41 5.26 3.88 3.68
C SER A 41 6.21 3.03 2.84
N GLY A 42 6.11 3.08 1.50
CA GLY A 42 6.94 2.31 0.57
C GLY A 42 6.62 0.82 0.52
N LYS A 43 5.58 0.39 1.25
CA LYS A 43 5.19 -1.01 1.38
C LYS A 43 4.60 -1.56 0.08
N PRO A 44 4.69 -2.88 -0.14
CA PRO A 44 4.01 -3.52 -1.25
C PRO A 44 2.49 -3.23 -1.26
N ILE A 45 1.94 -3.01 -2.45
CA ILE A 45 0.53 -2.66 -2.66
C ILE A 45 -0.04 -3.55 -3.74
N MET A 46 -1.08 -4.31 -3.39
CA MET A 46 -1.82 -5.17 -4.29
C MET A 46 -3.21 -4.59 -4.53
N LEU A 47 -3.46 -4.19 -5.78
CA LEU A 47 -4.72 -3.59 -6.17
C LEU A 47 -5.74 -4.66 -6.58
N LEU A 48 -6.94 -4.53 -6.04
CA LEU A 48 -8.12 -5.35 -6.37
C LEU A 48 -8.74 -4.94 -7.72
N GLY A 49 -8.45 -3.73 -8.18
CA GLY A 49 -8.94 -3.19 -9.45
C GLY A 49 -8.09 -3.57 -10.66
N SER A 50 -8.52 -3.10 -11.83
CA SER A 50 -7.74 -3.17 -13.06
C SER A 50 -6.43 -2.40 -12.94
N ARG A 51 -5.49 -2.72 -13.86
CA ARG A 51 -4.27 -1.95 -14.04
C ARG A 51 -4.57 -0.46 -14.15
N LEU A 52 -3.76 0.36 -13.50
CA LEU A 52 -3.86 1.81 -13.63
C LEU A 52 -3.58 2.21 -15.09
N SER A 53 -4.31 3.20 -15.57
CA SER A 53 -4.10 3.79 -16.89
C SER A 53 -2.79 4.57 -16.96
N HIS A 54 -2.30 4.79 -18.18
CA HIS A 54 -1.02 5.45 -18.45
C HIS A 54 -0.99 6.94 -18.08
N ASP A 55 -2.16 7.56 -17.89
CA ASP A 55 -2.33 8.94 -17.43
C ASP A 55 -2.34 9.09 -15.90
N SER A 56 -2.22 7.97 -15.16
CA SER A 56 -2.07 7.99 -13.72
C SER A 56 -0.81 8.75 -13.30
N LEU A 57 -0.94 9.61 -12.29
CA LEU A 57 0.20 10.34 -11.70
C LEU A 57 1.26 9.39 -11.12
N VAL A 58 0.84 8.23 -10.64
CA VAL A 58 1.71 7.17 -10.12
C VAL A 58 1.86 6.06 -11.16
N PRO A 59 3.08 5.54 -11.39
CA PRO A 59 3.31 4.50 -12.39
C PRO A 59 2.59 3.20 -12.01
N ALA A 60 1.95 2.55 -12.97
CA ALA A 60 1.27 1.27 -12.74
C ALA A 60 2.24 0.18 -12.23
N GLU A 61 3.52 0.31 -12.58
CA GLU A 61 4.59 -0.61 -12.23
C GLU A 61 4.93 -0.59 -10.74
N ALA A 62 4.48 0.44 -10.00
CA ALA A 62 4.61 0.52 -8.55
C ALA A 62 3.71 -0.50 -7.82
N PHE A 63 2.69 -1.03 -8.49
CA PHE A 63 1.66 -1.88 -7.89
C PHE A 63 1.72 -3.32 -8.40
N TYR A 64 1.17 -4.22 -7.59
CA TYR A 64 0.74 -5.56 -7.99
C TYR A 64 -0.77 -5.54 -8.25
N TYR A 65 -1.27 -6.45 -9.08
CA TYR A 65 -2.70 -6.48 -9.47
C TYR A 65 -3.27 -7.89 -9.34
N VAL A 66 -4.35 -8.04 -8.57
CA VAL A 66 -5.00 -9.35 -8.36
C VAL A 66 -5.43 -9.99 -9.67
N GLY A 67 -5.90 -9.19 -10.63
CA GLY A 67 -6.35 -9.69 -11.94
C GLY A 67 -5.24 -10.10 -12.90
N GLU A 68 -3.98 -9.70 -12.65
CA GLU A 68 -2.85 -9.97 -13.55
C GLU A 68 -1.88 -11.02 -12.98
N GLU A 69 -2.04 -11.38 -11.71
CA GLU A 69 -1.06 -12.16 -10.96
C GLU A 69 -1.67 -13.40 -10.31
N ARG A 70 -0.82 -14.40 -10.14
CA ARG A 70 -1.01 -15.47 -9.16
C ARG A 70 -0.87 -14.87 -7.76
N TRP A 71 -1.92 -14.16 -7.35
CA TRP A 71 -1.85 -13.17 -6.26
C TRP A 71 -1.53 -13.80 -4.91
N VAL A 72 -1.98 -15.03 -4.65
CA VAL A 72 -1.66 -15.76 -3.41
C VAL A 72 -0.17 -16.07 -3.34
N GLU A 73 0.40 -16.58 -4.42
CA GLU A 73 1.83 -16.88 -4.53
C GLU A 73 2.67 -15.62 -4.46
N ARG A 74 2.19 -14.52 -5.06
CA ARG A 74 2.83 -13.20 -4.92
C ARG A 74 2.81 -12.72 -3.47
N LEU A 75 1.70 -12.82 -2.76
CA LEU A 75 1.63 -12.43 -1.35
C LEU A 75 2.57 -13.25 -0.47
N ALA A 76 2.69 -14.57 -0.73
CA ALA A 76 3.64 -15.41 -0.02
C ALA A 76 5.09 -14.95 -0.25
N SER A 77 5.47 -14.68 -1.49
CA SER A 77 6.79 -14.15 -1.85
C SER A 77 7.06 -12.77 -1.23
N LEU A 78 6.05 -11.89 -1.18
CA LEU A 78 6.14 -10.59 -0.49
C LEU A 78 6.35 -10.74 1.01
N ALA A 79 5.70 -11.72 1.65
CA ALA A 79 5.91 -12.02 3.08
C ALA A 79 7.33 -12.53 3.38
N GLU A 80 8.01 -13.10 2.38
CA GLU A 80 9.42 -13.50 2.45
C GLU A 80 10.39 -12.34 2.10
N GLY A 81 9.86 -11.16 1.76
CA GLY A 81 10.63 -9.95 1.43
C GLY A 81 11.03 -9.82 -0.04
N ASP A 82 10.56 -10.70 -0.92
CA ASP A 82 10.81 -10.61 -2.36
C ASP A 82 9.88 -9.57 -3.02
N ASP A 83 10.33 -8.32 -3.00
CA ASP A 83 9.57 -7.20 -3.53
C ASP A 83 10.34 -6.45 -4.65
N PRO A 84 10.32 -6.99 -5.88
CA PRO A 84 11.06 -6.42 -7.02
C PRO A 84 10.58 -5.01 -7.40
N LYS A 85 9.37 -4.61 -7.00
CA LYS A 85 8.79 -3.29 -7.29
C LYS A 85 9.19 -2.21 -6.27
N THR A 86 9.94 -2.57 -5.23
CA THR A 86 10.37 -1.63 -4.16
C THR A 86 11.09 -0.41 -4.69
N ALA A 87 12.03 -0.60 -5.63
CA ALA A 87 12.79 0.52 -6.18
C ALA A 87 11.91 1.52 -6.94
N ILE A 88 10.87 1.03 -7.63
CA ILE A 88 9.93 1.86 -8.38
C ILE A 88 9.03 2.64 -7.41
N ARG A 89 8.51 1.97 -6.37
CA ARG A 89 7.72 2.64 -5.33
C ARG A 89 8.51 3.69 -4.58
N LYS A 90 9.78 3.41 -4.26
CA LYS A 90 10.68 4.35 -3.60
C LYS A 90 10.95 5.55 -4.51
N GLY A 91 10.18 6.61 -4.31
CA GLY A 91 10.33 7.87 -5.02
C GLY A 91 9.24 8.15 -6.05
N CYS A 92 8.29 7.23 -6.28
CA CYS A 92 7.18 7.49 -7.20
C CYS A 92 6.30 8.67 -6.79
N LEU A 93 6.31 9.05 -5.51
CA LEU A 93 5.56 10.20 -4.99
C LEU A 93 6.33 11.53 -5.09
N ARG A 94 7.62 11.52 -5.46
CA ARG A 94 8.42 12.74 -5.60
C ARG A 94 7.87 13.57 -6.76
N GLY A 95 7.56 14.83 -6.50
CA GLY A 95 6.95 15.73 -7.49
C GLY A 95 5.43 15.59 -7.62
N ILE A 96 4.81 14.60 -6.99
CA ILE A 96 3.35 14.47 -6.88
C ILE A 96 2.85 15.13 -5.60
N TYR A 97 3.50 14.83 -4.47
CA TYR A 97 3.14 15.36 -3.16
C TYR A 97 4.28 16.21 -2.58
N ASN A 98 3.88 17.31 -1.94
CA ASN A 98 4.78 18.09 -1.10
C ASN A 98 4.86 17.45 0.29
N ASN A 99 6.03 17.49 0.93
CA ASN A 99 6.23 17.07 2.33
C ASN A 99 5.95 15.58 2.62
N ILE A 100 6.41 14.69 1.73
CA ILE A 100 6.38 13.23 1.93
C ILE A 100 7.39 12.73 2.98
N ASP A 101 8.11 13.63 3.62
CA ASP A 101 9.13 13.39 4.66
C ASP A 101 8.53 13.35 6.08
N GLY A 102 7.20 13.52 6.22
CA GLY A 102 6.52 13.54 7.51
C GLY A 102 6.62 14.86 8.28
N THR A 103 7.17 15.92 7.67
CA THR A 103 7.38 17.23 8.34
C THR A 103 6.24 18.22 8.14
N SER A 104 5.14 17.81 7.50
CA SER A 104 4.02 18.70 7.15
C SER A 104 3.46 19.47 8.36
N GLY A 105 3.26 18.80 9.50
CA GLY A 105 2.77 19.45 10.72
C GLY A 105 3.72 20.53 11.26
N GLN A 106 5.03 20.33 11.13
CA GLN A 106 6.02 21.34 11.55
C GLN A 106 6.00 22.56 10.63
N LYS A 107 5.82 22.35 9.33
CA LYS A 107 5.84 23.40 8.30
C LYS A 107 4.58 24.27 8.29
N ILE A 108 3.43 23.71 8.70
CA ILE A 108 2.17 24.45 8.78
C ILE A 108 2.13 25.35 10.02
N LEU A 109 2.80 24.94 11.10
CA LEU A 109 2.83 25.65 12.38
C LEU A 109 4.03 26.61 12.52
N ALA A 110 4.90 26.68 11.51
CA ALA A 110 6.01 27.63 11.40
C ALA A 110 5.59 28.87 10.63
#